data_AF-A0A9D8BJG4-F1
#
_entry.id   AF-A0A9D8BJG4-F1
#
_cell.length_a   1.000
_cell.length_b   1.000
_cell.length_c   1.000
_cell.angle_alpha   90.00
_cell.angle_beta   90.00
_cell.angle_gamma   90.00
#
_symmetry.space_group_name_H-M   'P 1'
#
loop_
_entity.id
_entity.type
_entity.pdbx_description
1 polymer ?
#
loop_
_entity_poly.entity_id
_entity_poly.type
_entity_poly.pdbx_seq_one_letter_code
_entity_poly.pdbx_strand_id
1 'polypeptide(L)'
;MFDPMSELTGGSTGDDDGAAAPAPRPPRGGPAGDRRYADEIHSVTIHARQRTFYIDLKQSGNGKFFKISEKSRGGQKTTIMFDAEDLEKFVEALNEMKAHV
;
A
#
# COMPACT_ATOMS: atom_id res chain seq x y z
N MET A 1 56.71 21.75 53.96
CA MET A 1 56.46 20.82 55.08
C MET A 1 55.68 21.62 56.12
N PHE A 2 54.39 21.44 56.41
CA PHE A 2 53.41 20.39 56.16
C PHE A 2 52.03 21.07 56.32
N ASP A 3 51.07 20.80 55.43
CA ASP A 3 49.91 21.66 55.14
C ASP A 3 48.75 21.58 56.15
N PRO A 4 48.28 22.70 56.72
CA PRO A 4 47.04 22.82 57.46
C PRO A 4 45.95 23.49 56.61
N MET A 5 44.94 22.71 56.21
CA MET A 5 43.58 23.18 55.89
C MET A 5 43.45 24.28 54.80
N SER A 6 43.32 23.84 53.54
CA SER A 6 42.48 24.56 52.57
C SER A 6 41.29 23.68 52.18
N GLU A 7 40.17 24.00 52.83
CA GLU A 7 38.90 24.28 52.16
C GLU A 7 38.21 23.12 51.42
N LEU A 8 37.09 22.65 51.96
CA LEU A 8 35.75 23.17 51.63
C LEU A 8 35.45 23.15 50.12
N THR A 9 34.50 22.27 49.77
CA THR A 9 33.41 22.47 48.79
C THR A 9 33.75 22.63 47.31
N GLY A 10 33.01 21.86 46.49
CA GLY A 10 32.91 21.97 45.03
C GLY A 10 33.38 20.68 44.38
N GLY A 11 32.55 19.82 43.80
CA GLY A 11 31.33 20.05 43.03
C GLY A 11 31.59 19.65 41.58
N SER A 12 30.69 18.85 41.00
CA SER A 12 30.71 18.24 39.64
C SER A 12 31.40 16.86 39.60
N THR A 13 30.84 15.78 39.05
CA THR A 13 29.90 15.59 37.92
C THR A 13 29.33 14.16 38.06
N GLY A 14 28.03 13.89 37.82
CA GLY A 14 27.51 13.26 36.58
C GLY A 14 28.18 11.89 36.33
N ASP A 15 27.52 10.72 36.25
CA ASP A 15 26.28 10.35 35.56
C ASP A 15 25.83 8.96 36.10
N ASP A 16 24.63 8.84 36.66
CA ASP A 16 23.41 8.29 36.03
C ASP A 16 23.38 6.75 35.95
N ASP A 17 22.98 6.15 37.09
CA ASP A 17 22.37 4.82 37.16
C ASP A 17 21.01 4.85 36.43
N GLY A 18 20.95 4.23 35.24
CA GLY A 18 19.70 4.18 34.48
C GLY A 18 19.75 3.25 33.28
N ALA A 19 19.62 1.94 33.52
CA ALA A 19 19.36 0.98 32.46
C ALA A 19 17.98 1.24 31.82
N ALA A 20 17.93 2.15 30.85
CA ALA A 20 16.74 2.42 30.06
C ALA A 20 16.50 1.26 29.08
N ALA A 21 15.37 0.57 29.25
CA ALA A 21 14.87 -0.43 28.32
C ALA A 21 14.80 0.14 26.89
N PRO A 22 15.09 -0.65 25.83
CA PRO A 22 14.93 -0.18 24.47
C PRO A 22 13.46 0.13 24.21
N ALA A 23 13.15 1.39 23.89
CA ALA A 23 11.82 1.82 23.50
C ALA A 23 11.27 0.93 22.36
N PRO A 24 9.97 0.58 22.36
CA PRO A 24 9.37 -0.15 21.26
C PRO A 24 9.46 0.71 20.00
N ARG A 25 10.16 0.19 18.98
CA ARG A 25 10.16 0.79 17.65
C ARG A 25 8.69 0.93 17.20
N PRO A 26 8.26 2.09 16.68
CA PRO A 26 6.92 2.21 16.15
C PRO A 26 6.71 1.14 15.08
N PRO A 27 5.53 0.50 15.01
CA PRO A 27 5.27 -0.48 13.98
C PRO A 27 5.51 0.19 12.63
N ARG A 28 6.42 -0.38 11.84
CA ARG A 28 6.60 -0.04 10.43
C ARG A 28 5.22 -0.19 9.80
N GLY A 29 4.57 0.94 9.55
CA GLY A 29 3.26 1.01 8.92
C GLY A 29 3.23 0.08 7.73
N GLY A 30 2.21 -0.79 7.73
CA GLY A 30 2.02 -1.87 6.77
C GLY A 30 2.01 -1.40 5.31
N PRO A 31 2.01 -2.37 4.39
CA PRO A 31 2.29 -2.13 2.99
C PRO A 31 1.25 -1.18 2.39
N ALA A 32 1.77 -0.20 1.65
CA ALA A 32 1.11 0.47 0.53
C ALA A 32 -0.42 0.54 0.66
N GLY A 33 -0.89 1.54 1.40
CA GLY A 33 -2.18 2.12 1.10
C GLY A 33 -2.14 2.54 -0.36
N ASP A 34 -2.68 1.68 -1.22
CA ASP A 34 -3.09 2.00 -2.58
C ASP A 34 -3.97 3.23 -2.39
N ARG A 35 -3.33 4.39 -2.59
CA ARG A 35 -3.91 5.72 -2.42
C ARG A 35 -5.26 5.65 -3.13
N ARG A 36 -6.35 5.81 -2.38
CA ARG A 36 -7.70 5.82 -2.92
C ARG A 36 -7.86 7.04 -3.82
N TYR A 37 -7.29 6.96 -5.02
CA TYR A 37 -7.43 7.94 -6.08
C TYR A 37 -8.83 7.87 -6.71
N ALA A 38 -9.57 6.81 -6.38
CA ALA A 38 -10.92 6.55 -6.83
C ALA A 38 -11.64 5.66 -5.82
N ASP A 39 -12.92 5.93 -5.59
CA ASP A 39 -13.81 5.10 -4.81
C ASP A 39 -14.17 3.85 -5.61
N GLU A 40 -14.09 2.69 -4.97
CA GLU A 40 -14.49 1.43 -5.58
C GLU A 40 -16.01 1.28 -5.48
N ILE A 41 -16.68 1.19 -6.63
CA ILE A 41 -18.13 1.02 -6.72
C ILE A 41 -18.46 -0.47 -6.72
N HIS A 42 -17.75 -1.24 -7.53
CA HIS A 42 -18.00 -2.66 -7.71
C HIS A 42 -16.73 -3.39 -8.14
N SER A 43 -16.59 -4.64 -7.72
CA SER A 43 -15.49 -5.50 -8.15
C SER A 43 -15.99 -6.91 -8.41
N VAL A 44 -15.54 -7.50 -9.51
CA VAL A 44 -15.80 -8.88 -9.90
C VAL A 44 -14.47 -9.60 -10.06
N THR A 45 -14.37 -10.81 -9.51
CA THR A 45 -13.19 -11.66 -9.64
C THR A 45 -13.53 -12.93 -10.41
N ILE A 46 -12.75 -13.23 -11.45
CA ILE A 46 -12.87 -14.44 -12.26
C ILE A 46 -11.63 -15.31 -12.01
N HIS A 47 -11.87 -16.51 -11.48
CA HIS A 47 -10.82 -17.49 -11.24
C HIS A 47 -10.72 -18.45 -12.44
N ALA A 48 -9.65 -18.34 -13.21
CA ALA A 48 -9.31 -19.28 -14.27
C ALA A 48 -8.18 -20.23 -13.81
N ARG A 49 -7.90 -21.27 -14.60
CA ARG A 49 -6.98 -22.35 -14.22
C ARG A 49 -5.57 -21.87 -13.85
N GLN A 50 -5.01 -20.92 -14.60
CA GLN A 50 -3.63 -20.43 -14.42
C GLN A 50 -3.55 -18.93 -14.07
N ARG A 51 -4.68 -18.23 -14.09
CA ARG A 51 -4.77 -16.77 -14.02
C ARG A 51 -6.02 -16.36 -13.25
N THR A 52 -5.95 -15.22 -12.58
CA THR A 52 -7.11 -14.57 -11.95
C THR A 52 -7.31 -13.22 -12.61
N PHE A 53 -8.53 -12.93 -13.04
CA PHE A 53 -8.91 -11.63 -13.57
C PHE A 53 -9.71 -10.88 -12.52
N TYR A 54 -9.40 -9.59 -12.35
CA TYR A 54 -10.12 -8.66 -11.50
C TYR A 54 -10.68 -7.57 -12.39
N ILE A 55 -11.98 -7.29 -12.26
CA ILE A 55 -12.68 -6.23 -12.99
C ILE A 55 -13.26 -5.30 -11.94
N ASP A 56 -12.65 -4.13 -11.79
CA ASP A 56 -13.08 -3.12 -10.83
C ASP A 56 -13.72 -1.95 -11.55
N LEU A 57 -14.94 -1.57 -11.15
CA LEU A 57 -15.55 -0.29 -11.49
C LEU A 57 -15.22 0.71 -10.38
N LYS A 58 -14.50 1.77 -10.73
CA LYS A 58 -14.09 2.82 -9.80
C LYS A 58 -14.58 4.19 -10.26
N GLN A 59 -14.71 5.13 -9.32
CA GLN A 59 -15.08 6.51 -9.57
C GLN A 59 -14.00 7.45 -9.05
N SER A 60 -13.45 8.28 -9.94
CA SER A 60 -12.57 9.38 -9.59
C SER A 60 -13.26 10.73 -9.81
N GLY A 61 -12.56 11.83 -9.56
CA GLY A 61 -13.05 13.18 -9.85
C GLY A 61 -13.34 13.44 -11.33
N ASN A 62 -12.72 12.65 -12.22
CA ASN A 62 -12.89 12.75 -13.68
C ASN A 62 -14.01 11.84 -14.23
N GLY A 63 -14.76 11.14 -13.36
CA GLY A 63 -15.82 10.21 -13.77
C GLY A 63 -15.56 8.77 -13.36
N LYS A 64 -16.29 7.85 -13.98
CA LYS A 64 -16.20 6.40 -13.71
C LYS A 64 -15.31 5.72 -14.73
N PHE A 65 -14.51 4.76 -14.28
CA PHE A 65 -13.62 3.99 -15.13
C PHE A 65 -13.54 2.54 -14.66
N PHE A 66 -13.22 1.66 -15.60
CA PHE A 66 -12.94 0.25 -15.32
C PHE A 66 -11.44 0.02 -15.21
N LYS A 67 -11.04 -0.82 -14.26
CA LYS A 67 -9.69 -1.34 -14.13
C LYS A 67 -9.75 -2.85 -14.22
N ILE A 68 -9.15 -3.39 -15.29
CA ILE A 68 -9.07 -4.84 -15.50
C ILE A 68 -7.64 -5.28 -15.25
N SER A 69 -7.45 -6.15 -14.27
CA SER A 69 -6.15 -6.72 -13.91
C SER A 69 -6.13 -8.22 -14.17
N GLU A 70 -5.13 -8.69 -14.91
CA GLU A 70 -4.78 -10.10 -14.98
C GLU A 70 -3.63 -10.38 -14.00
N LYS A 71 -3.78 -11.39 -13.14
CA LYS A 71 -2.70 -11.92 -12.31
C LYS A 71 -2.40 -13.36 -12.70
N SER A 72 -1.21 -13.58 -13.26
CA SER A 72 -0.70 -14.92 -13.56
C SER A 72 -0.15 -15.61 -12.31
N ARG A 73 -0.17 -16.95 -12.26
CA ARG A 73 0.38 -17.74 -11.14
C ARG A 73 1.86 -17.47 -10.87
N GLY A 74 2.62 -17.07 -11.90
CA GLY A 74 4.02 -16.65 -11.79
C GLY A 74 4.24 -15.23 -11.21
N GLY A 75 3.19 -14.59 -10.69
CA GLY A 75 3.27 -13.27 -10.05
C GLY A 75 3.21 -12.08 -11.00
N GLN A 76 3.35 -12.30 -12.31
CA GLN A 76 3.19 -11.25 -13.31
C GLN A 76 1.75 -10.70 -13.30
N LYS A 77 1.62 -9.37 -13.24
CA LYS A 77 0.34 -8.67 -13.25
C LYS A 77 0.31 -7.70 -14.42
N THR A 78 -0.66 -7.87 -15.30
CA THR A 78 -0.96 -6.92 -16.39
C THR A 78 -2.24 -6.19 -16.04
N THR A 79 -2.34 -4.91 -16.35
CA THR A 79 -3.54 -4.11 -16.05
C THR A 79 -3.82 -3.13 -17.16
N ILE A 80 -5.09 -3.04 -17.53
CA ILE A 80 -5.62 -2.02 -18.42
C ILE A 80 -6.69 -1.21 -17.68
N MET A 81 -6.87 0.04 -18.09
CA MET A 81 -7.92 0.92 -17.59
C MET A 81 -8.57 1.62 -18.78
N PHE A 82 -9.88 1.81 -18.71
CA PHE A 82 -10.64 2.54 -19.72
C PHE A 82 -11.86 3.21 -19.07
N ASP A 83 -12.35 4.28 -19.68
CA ASP A 83 -13.46 5.05 -19.13
C ASP A 83 -14.79 4.31 -19.29
N ALA A 84 -15.75 4.55 -18.39
CA ALA A 84 -17.03 3.87 -18.41
C ALA A 84 -17.83 4.16 -19.70
N GLU A 85 -17.54 5.26 -20.39
CA GLU A 85 -18.15 5.63 -21.67
C GLU A 85 -17.84 4.64 -22.80
N ASP A 86 -16.68 3.96 -22.75
CA ASP A 86 -16.29 2.96 -23.76
C ASP A 86 -16.79 1.54 -23.42
N LEU A 87 -17.47 1.34 -22.29
CA LEU A 87 -17.92 0.02 -21.84
C LEU A 87 -18.78 -0.69 -22.89
N GLU A 88 -19.70 0.04 -23.54
CA GLU A 88 -20.61 -0.53 -24.53
C GLU A 88 -19.83 -1.16 -25.71
N LYS A 89 -18.84 -0.43 -26.24
CA LYS A 89 -17.97 -0.93 -27.31
C LYS A 89 -17.17 -2.17 -26.88
N PHE A 90 -16.68 -2.19 -25.64
CA PHE A 90 -15.99 -3.37 -25.10
C PHE A 90 -16.92 -4.59 -25.01
N VAL A 91 -18.16 -4.41 -24.55
CA VAL A 91 -19.15 -5.48 -24.43
C VAL A 91 -19.55 -6.01 -25.81
N GLU A 92 -19.78 -5.13 -26.78
CA GLU A 92 -20.03 -5.51 -28.17
C GLU A 92 -18.88 -6.34 -28.75
N ALA A 93 -17.63 -5.87 -28.62
CA ALA A 93 -16.46 -6.60 -29.09
C ALA A 93 -16.31 -7.98 -28.43
N LEU A 94 -16.54 -8.08 -27.11
CA LEU A 94 -16.50 -9.38 -26.42
C LEU A 94 -17.62 -10.33 -26.85
N ASN A 95 -18.82 -9.80 -27.14
CA ASN A 95 -19.94 -10.58 -27.64
C ASN A 95 -19.70 -11.06 -29.08
N GLU A 96 -19.09 -10.25 -29.94
CA GLU A 96 -18.65 -10.64 -31.27
C GLU A 96 -17.63 -11.79 -31.18
N MET A 97 -16.60 -11.64 -30.35
CA MET A 97 -15.60 -12.68 -30.13
C MET A 97 -16.19 -13.96 -29.54
N LYS A 98 -17.25 -13.85 -28.72
CA LYS A 98 -17.97 -15.00 -28.16
C LYS A 98 -18.61 -15.87 -29.25
N ALA A 99 -19.00 -15.31 -30.40
CA ALA A 99 -19.55 -16.08 -31.51
C ALA A 99 -18.52 -17.03 -32.18
N HIS A 100 -17.23 -16.87 -31.85
CA HIS A 100 -16.13 -17.63 -32.44
C HIS A 100 -15.48 -18.67 -31.50
N VAL A 101 -16.04 -18.87 -30.29
CA VAL A 101 -15.57 -19.85 -29.30
C VAL A 101 -16.64 -20.88 -28.97
#